data_AF-A0A8U0WJ48-F1
#
_entry.id   AF-A0A8U0WJ48-F1
#
_cell.length_a   1.000
_cell.length_b   1.000
_cell.length_c   1.000
_cell.angle_alpha   90.00
_cell.angle_beta   90.00
_cell.angle_gamma   90.00
#
_symmetry.space_group_name_H-M   'P 1'
#
loop_
_entity.id
_entity.type
_entity.pdbx_description
1 polymer ?
#
loop_
_entity_poly.entity_id
_entity_poly.type
_entity_poly.pdbx_seq_one_letter_code
_entity_poly.pdbx_strand_id
1 'polypeptide(L)'
;MSTAVEMEQNNNEDQQKQCTSVSACSSKVPMKDSGCSQEEKIALAEKCKNEGNDYLKSKDFTKAIQMYTKAIELMPSNAIFYANRSLAHLRQESFGFALQDGISAVKSDPAYLKGYYRRAAAHMSLGKFKQALSDFEYVSKCRPNDKDAKLKFTECNKIVKMRAFERAIAVDKPEKTLAEMFRDLENITIEDDYKGPALEDGKVTLKFMLDLMEHYKQQKKLHRKYAYKILCDIDAYMRTQPSLVDINVAGTSKFTICGDIHGQFYDLMNIFDINGLPSPTNPYLFNGDFVDRGSFSVECIFTLFGFKLLYPTHFYLSRGNHESINMNQMYGFNGEVTAKYTSTMADMFTQVFNWLPLCHCINEKILVMHGGLFSAKNVTLDDLRSIERNCQPPEDGLMCELLWSDPQAWNGCGPSKRGVGIQFGPDITEAFCKQNNLEYIIRSHEVKDMGYEVTHNSKCITVFSAPNYCDTMGNMGAFITIKGNDLKPNFKSFEAVPHPDVKPMAYANSLMSLLA
;
A
#
# COMPACT_ATOMS: atom_id res chain seq x y z
N MET A 1 -40.28 -45.67 -24.87
CA MET A 1 -40.21 -44.63 -23.83
C MET A 1 -38.90 -43.88 -24.07
N SER A 2 -38.74 -43.00 -25.06
CA SER A 2 -39.58 -41.85 -25.47
C SER A 2 -40.02 -41.03 -24.26
N THR A 3 -39.74 -39.72 -24.32
CA THR A 3 -39.94 -38.65 -23.32
C THR A 3 -38.99 -38.62 -22.13
N ALA A 4 -37.79 -38.03 -22.33
CA ALA A 4 -37.02 -37.33 -21.26
C ALA A 4 -35.85 -36.46 -21.78
N VAL A 5 -35.81 -36.10 -23.07
CA VAL A 5 -34.71 -35.30 -23.67
C VAL A 5 -35.20 -33.93 -24.20
N GLU A 6 -36.44 -33.53 -23.91
CA GLU A 6 -37.06 -32.28 -24.42
C GLU A 6 -37.37 -31.21 -23.36
N MET A 7 -36.84 -31.28 -22.13
CA MET A 7 -37.19 -30.31 -21.06
C MET A 7 -36.08 -29.39 -20.55
N GLU A 8 -34.90 -29.34 -21.19
CA GLU A 8 -33.82 -28.43 -20.72
C GLU A 8 -33.37 -27.35 -21.71
N GLN A 9 -34.12 -27.11 -22.79
CA GLN A 9 -33.82 -26.01 -23.74
C GLN A 9 -34.79 -24.82 -23.72
N ASN A 10 -35.80 -24.79 -22.85
CA ASN A 10 -36.87 -23.78 -22.91
C ASN A 10 -36.99 -22.80 -21.73
N ASN A 11 -35.94 -22.56 -20.93
CA ASN A 11 -36.04 -21.65 -19.77
C ASN A 11 -35.08 -20.44 -19.76
N ASN A 12 -34.47 -20.07 -20.88
CA ASN A 12 -33.54 -18.93 -20.94
C ASN A 12 -33.97 -17.76 -21.84
N GLU A 13 -35.21 -17.73 -22.36
CA GLU A 13 -35.69 -16.62 -23.20
C GLU A 13 -36.68 -15.65 -22.53
N ASP A 14 -37.09 -15.89 -21.27
CA ASP A 14 -38.22 -15.17 -20.63
C ASP A 14 -37.85 -14.09 -19.58
N GLN A 15 -36.61 -13.62 -19.50
CA GLN A 15 -36.25 -12.48 -18.63
C GLN A 15 -35.79 -11.21 -19.36
N GLN A 16 -35.92 -11.16 -20.69
CA GLN A 16 -35.45 -10.01 -21.48
C GLN A 16 -36.53 -9.31 -22.30
N LYS A 17 -37.80 -9.34 -21.87
CA LYS A 17 -38.89 -8.55 -22.48
C LYS A 17 -39.98 -8.19 -21.47
N GLN A 18 -39.76 -7.16 -20.64
CA GLN A 18 -40.84 -6.35 -20.06
C GLN A 18 -40.29 -5.08 -19.38
N CYS A 19 -40.16 -3.99 -20.16
CA CYS A 19 -40.70 -2.67 -19.79
C CYS A 19 -40.38 -1.67 -20.92
N THR A 20 -41.33 -1.51 -21.84
CA THR A 20 -41.38 -0.40 -22.79
C THR A 20 -42.75 0.27 -22.68
N SER A 21 -42.75 1.60 -22.78
CA SER A 21 -43.90 2.53 -22.94
C SER A 21 -44.58 2.95 -21.62
N VAL A 22 -44.93 4.21 -21.29
CA VAL A 22 -45.10 5.51 -21.98
C VAL A 22 -44.96 6.58 -20.87
N SER A 23 -44.28 7.72 -21.00
CA SER A 23 -44.90 9.01 -21.33
C SER A 23 -43.91 10.15 -21.06
N ALA A 24 -43.55 10.86 -22.13
CA ALA A 24 -42.80 12.09 -22.09
C ALA A 24 -43.73 13.27 -21.71
N CYS A 25 -43.36 14.05 -20.70
CA CYS A 25 -43.85 15.43 -20.56
C CYS A 25 -42.66 16.36 -20.81
N SER A 26 -42.65 16.99 -21.99
CA SER A 26 -41.62 17.93 -22.39
C SER A 26 -41.98 19.34 -21.91
N SER A 27 -41.14 19.91 -21.05
CA SER A 27 -40.92 21.36 -21.00
C SER A 27 -39.50 21.64 -21.50
N LYS A 28 -39.34 21.61 -22.82
CA LYS A 28 -38.11 22.06 -23.49
C LYS A 28 -38.00 23.58 -23.32
N VAL A 29 -37.18 24.01 -22.37
CA VAL A 29 -36.46 25.29 -22.53
C VAL A 29 -35.35 25.00 -23.55
N PRO A 30 -35.28 25.71 -24.68
CA PRO A 30 -34.28 25.42 -25.70
C PRO A 30 -32.91 25.93 -25.22
N MET A 31 -32.06 25.03 -24.74
CA MET A 31 -30.62 25.29 -24.73
C MET A 31 -30.14 25.27 -26.18
N LYS A 32 -29.53 26.38 -26.60
CA LYS A 32 -28.84 26.52 -27.87
C LYS A 32 -27.76 25.44 -27.97
N ASP A 33 -27.94 24.49 -28.88
CA ASP A 33 -26.84 23.74 -29.47
C ASP A 33 -25.91 24.75 -30.18
N SER A 34 -24.81 25.10 -29.51
CA SER A 34 -23.67 25.69 -30.20
C SER A 34 -22.83 24.54 -30.71
N GLY A 35 -23.10 24.13 -31.95
CA GLY A 35 -22.36 23.09 -32.66
C GLY A 35 -20.92 23.52 -32.89
N CYS A 36 -20.04 23.22 -31.93
CA CYS A 36 -18.60 23.35 -32.10
C CYS A 36 -18.15 22.45 -33.26
N SER A 37 -17.48 23.03 -34.25
CA SER A 37 -17.06 22.32 -35.46
C SER A 37 -16.03 21.23 -35.10
N GLN A 38 -15.91 20.20 -35.94
CA GLN A 38 -14.95 19.12 -35.70
C GLN A 38 -13.51 19.65 -35.60
N GLU A 39 -13.19 20.70 -36.35
CA GLU A 39 -11.89 21.37 -36.34
C GLU A 39 -11.65 22.13 -35.02
N GLU A 40 -12.67 22.80 -34.49
CA GLU A 40 -12.60 23.49 -33.20
C GLU A 40 -12.41 22.48 -32.04
N LYS A 41 -13.08 21.33 -32.09
CA LYS A 41 -12.88 20.25 -31.10
C LYS A 41 -11.46 19.71 -31.13
N ILE A 42 -10.89 19.51 -32.32
CA ILE A 42 -9.49 19.09 -32.49
C ILE A 42 -8.54 20.13 -31.92
N ALA A 43 -8.73 21.41 -32.26
CA ALA A 43 -7.89 22.51 -31.76
C ALA A 43 -7.96 22.64 -30.24
N LEU A 44 -9.16 22.51 -29.66
CA LEU A 44 -9.36 22.56 -28.21
C LEU A 44 -8.73 21.36 -27.50
N ALA A 45 -8.88 20.15 -28.04
CA ALA A 45 -8.25 18.96 -27.49
C ALA A 45 -6.71 19.05 -27.51
N GLU A 46 -6.14 19.55 -28.61
CA GLU A 46 -4.71 19.82 -28.73
C GLU A 46 -4.21 20.88 -27.73
N LYS A 47 -5.00 21.94 -27.50
CA LYS A 47 -4.72 22.94 -26.47
C LYS A 47 -4.70 22.31 -25.08
N CYS A 48 -5.73 21.54 -24.71
CA CYS A 48 -5.79 20.83 -23.43
C CYS A 48 -4.61 19.86 -23.26
N LYS A 49 -4.20 19.14 -24.32
CA LYS A 49 -3.00 18.29 -24.29
C LYS A 49 -1.74 19.11 -23.99
N ASN A 50 -1.57 20.27 -24.63
CA ASN A 50 -0.38 21.11 -24.41
C ASN A 50 -0.33 21.68 -22.99
N GLU A 51 -1.46 22.17 -22.46
CA GLU A 51 -1.57 22.58 -21.06
C GLU A 51 -1.26 21.41 -20.11
N GLY A 52 -1.78 20.22 -20.40
CA GLY A 52 -1.45 19.00 -19.66
C GLY A 52 0.03 18.66 -19.68
N ASN A 53 0.72 18.84 -20.82
CA ASN A 53 2.16 18.63 -20.94
C ASN A 53 2.96 19.63 -20.09
N ASP A 54 2.52 20.88 -20.03
CA ASP A 54 3.20 21.91 -19.25
C ASP A 54 3.02 21.68 -17.75
N TYR A 55 1.82 21.30 -17.29
CA TYR A 55 1.61 20.84 -15.91
C TYR A 55 2.42 19.58 -15.57
N LEU A 56 2.57 18.65 -16.52
CA LEU A 56 3.40 17.47 -16.33
C LEU A 56 4.88 17.85 -16.11
N LYS A 57 5.40 18.82 -16.87
CA LYS A 57 6.77 19.35 -16.70
C LYS A 57 6.94 20.08 -15.37
N SER A 58 5.93 20.86 -14.95
CA SER A 58 5.92 21.54 -13.66
C SER A 58 5.63 20.60 -12.47
N LYS A 59 5.48 19.29 -12.73
CA LYS A 59 5.15 18.24 -11.75
C LYS A 59 3.79 18.42 -11.06
N ASP A 60 2.89 19.22 -11.62
CA ASP A 60 1.50 19.31 -11.17
C ASP A 60 0.68 18.23 -11.88
N PHE A 61 0.87 16.98 -11.42
CA PHE A 61 0.27 15.81 -12.08
C PHE A 61 -1.26 15.81 -11.98
N THR A 62 -1.85 16.38 -10.93
CA THR A 62 -3.31 16.43 -10.75
C THR A 62 -3.95 17.31 -11.81
N LYS A 63 -3.42 18.53 -12.04
CA LYS A 63 -3.92 19.37 -13.13
C LYS A 63 -3.60 18.79 -14.50
N ALA A 64 -2.45 18.13 -14.66
CA ALA A 64 -2.11 17.44 -15.91
C ALA A 64 -3.18 16.38 -16.26
N ILE A 65 -3.55 15.53 -15.30
CA ILE A 65 -4.61 14.52 -15.47
C ILE A 65 -5.94 15.17 -15.84
N GLN A 66 -6.34 16.24 -15.15
CA GLN A 66 -7.58 16.96 -15.47
C GLN A 66 -7.58 17.48 -16.92
N MET A 67 -6.47 18.06 -17.38
CA MET A 67 -6.38 18.58 -18.75
C MET A 67 -6.39 17.47 -19.78
N TYR A 68 -5.70 16.34 -19.55
CA TYR A 68 -5.78 15.19 -20.46
C TYR A 68 -7.17 14.55 -20.48
N THR A 69 -7.87 14.51 -19.34
CA THR A 69 -9.26 14.03 -19.28
C THR A 69 -10.17 14.88 -20.15
N LYS A 70 -10.06 16.22 -20.08
CA LYS A 70 -10.79 17.12 -20.99
C LYS A 70 -10.43 16.87 -22.46
N ALA A 71 -9.16 16.64 -22.77
CA ALA A 71 -8.73 16.31 -24.15
C ALA A 71 -9.35 14.99 -24.65
N ILE A 72 -9.46 13.98 -23.77
CA ILE A 72 -10.07 12.68 -24.06
C ILE A 72 -11.58 12.79 -24.24
N GLU A 73 -12.27 13.59 -23.41
CA GLU A 73 -13.71 13.86 -23.55
C GLU A 73 -14.03 14.47 -24.92
N LEU A 74 -13.16 15.35 -25.43
CA LEU A 74 -13.30 15.96 -26.75
C LEU A 74 -12.98 14.99 -27.89
N MET A 75 -11.97 14.14 -27.70
CA MET A 75 -11.41 13.25 -28.72
C MET A 75 -11.01 11.88 -28.11
N PRO A 76 -11.98 10.96 -27.94
CA PRO A 76 -11.79 9.73 -27.18
C PRO A 76 -11.02 8.63 -27.92
N SER A 77 -10.63 8.85 -29.17
CA SER A 77 -9.90 7.88 -29.99
C SER A 77 -8.40 8.18 -30.09
N ASN A 78 -7.90 9.26 -29.48
CA ASN A 78 -6.50 9.66 -29.61
C ASN A 78 -5.57 8.95 -28.61
N ALA A 79 -4.70 8.06 -29.11
CA ALA A 79 -3.77 7.28 -28.30
C ALA A 79 -2.76 8.12 -27.49
N ILE A 80 -2.40 9.32 -27.97
CA ILE A 80 -1.42 10.19 -27.32
C ILE A 80 -1.97 10.68 -25.98
N PHE A 81 -3.25 11.04 -25.92
CA PHE A 81 -3.85 11.61 -24.72
C PHE A 81 -3.88 10.58 -23.59
N TYR A 82 -4.30 9.35 -23.91
CA TYR A 82 -4.25 8.24 -22.97
C TYR A 82 -2.80 7.94 -22.52
N ALA A 83 -1.82 7.87 -23.42
CA ALA A 83 -0.44 7.57 -23.00
C ALA A 83 0.18 8.67 -22.12
N ASN A 84 -0.19 9.94 -22.34
CA ASN A 84 0.29 11.05 -21.52
C ASN A 84 -0.42 11.08 -20.15
N ARG A 85 -1.73 10.80 -20.11
CA ARG A 85 -2.46 10.67 -18.84
C ARG A 85 -2.00 9.44 -18.05
N SER A 86 -1.71 8.33 -18.72
CA SER A 86 -1.07 7.15 -18.14
C SER A 86 0.26 7.50 -17.49
N LEU A 87 1.10 8.31 -18.14
CA LEU A 87 2.35 8.80 -17.54
C LEU A 87 2.10 9.62 -16.28
N ALA A 88 1.13 10.55 -16.32
CA ALA A 88 0.78 11.33 -15.14
C ALA A 88 0.29 10.42 -13.98
N HIS A 89 -0.51 9.39 -14.29
CA HIS A 89 -0.92 8.38 -13.32
C HIS A 89 0.24 7.54 -12.78
N LEU A 90 1.23 7.15 -13.62
CA LEU A 90 2.45 6.48 -13.15
C LEU A 90 3.23 7.35 -12.16
N ARG A 91 3.32 8.66 -12.44
CA ARG A 91 4.00 9.63 -11.56
C ARG A 91 3.26 9.88 -10.25
N GLN A 92 1.95 9.66 -10.21
CA GLN A 92 1.12 9.66 -9.00
C GLN A 92 0.92 8.26 -8.40
N GLU A 93 1.58 7.24 -8.97
CA GLU A 93 1.48 5.85 -8.51
C GLU A 93 0.05 5.26 -8.55
N SER A 94 -0.82 5.87 -9.36
CA SER A 94 -2.14 5.35 -9.70
C SER A 94 -1.99 4.28 -10.79
N PHE A 95 -1.29 3.20 -10.49
CA PHE A 95 -0.85 2.20 -11.47
C PHE A 95 -2.02 1.48 -12.17
N GLY A 96 -3.17 1.35 -11.51
CA GLY A 96 -4.38 0.78 -12.11
C GLY A 96 -4.93 1.67 -13.22
N PHE A 97 -5.06 2.97 -12.96
CA PHE A 97 -5.47 3.94 -13.99
C PHE A 97 -4.42 4.10 -15.08
N ALA A 98 -3.14 4.09 -14.72
CA ALA A 98 -2.06 4.07 -15.70
C ALA A 98 -2.15 2.87 -16.63
N LEU A 99 -2.44 1.68 -16.10
CA LEU A 99 -2.62 0.46 -16.87
C LEU A 99 -3.83 0.58 -17.81
N GLN A 100 -4.98 1.05 -17.32
CA GLN A 100 -6.19 1.23 -18.14
C GLN A 100 -5.96 2.21 -19.30
N ASP A 101 -5.29 3.33 -19.03
CA ASP A 101 -4.93 4.30 -20.07
C ASP A 101 -3.89 3.72 -21.03
N GLY A 102 -2.91 2.94 -20.56
CA GLY A 102 -1.96 2.24 -21.42
C GLY A 102 -2.64 1.22 -22.36
N ILE A 103 -3.60 0.46 -21.85
CA ILE A 103 -4.44 -0.45 -22.65
C ILE A 103 -5.24 0.35 -23.68
N SER A 104 -5.87 1.46 -23.28
CA SER A 104 -6.66 2.31 -24.16
C SER A 104 -5.81 2.94 -25.26
N ALA A 105 -4.60 3.41 -24.93
CA ALA A 105 -3.65 3.95 -25.90
C ALA A 105 -3.29 2.93 -26.98
N VAL A 106 -2.97 1.69 -26.58
CA VAL A 106 -2.64 0.60 -27.52
C VAL A 106 -3.87 0.19 -28.35
N LYS A 107 -5.06 0.21 -27.76
CA LYS A 107 -6.31 -0.08 -28.48
C LYS A 107 -6.63 1.00 -29.52
N SER A 108 -6.39 2.27 -29.18
CA SER A 108 -6.61 3.42 -30.06
C SER A 108 -5.63 3.47 -31.23
N ASP A 109 -4.35 3.18 -30.99
CA ASP A 109 -3.31 3.09 -32.02
C ASP A 109 -2.32 1.95 -31.70
N PRO A 110 -2.48 0.77 -32.32
CA PRO A 110 -1.56 -0.35 -32.14
C PRO A 110 -0.14 -0.10 -32.65
N ALA A 111 0.10 0.92 -33.49
CA ALA A 111 1.44 1.28 -33.93
C ALA A 111 2.14 2.25 -32.95
N TYR A 112 1.41 2.80 -31.98
CA TYR A 112 1.95 3.78 -31.04
C TYR A 112 2.75 3.12 -29.92
N LEU A 113 4.06 2.96 -30.15
CA LEU A 113 4.99 2.30 -29.23
C LEU A 113 5.01 2.88 -27.80
N LYS A 114 4.75 4.18 -27.63
CA LYS A 114 4.67 4.79 -26.29
C LYS A 114 3.52 4.20 -25.48
N GLY A 115 2.40 3.79 -26.10
CA GLY A 115 1.32 3.08 -25.40
C GLY A 115 1.80 1.79 -24.74
N TYR A 116 2.57 0.97 -25.46
CA TYR A 116 3.17 -0.25 -24.93
C TYR A 116 4.17 0.03 -23.80
N TYR A 117 5.01 1.07 -23.93
CA TYR A 117 5.91 1.46 -22.83
C TYR A 117 5.15 1.83 -21.55
N ARG A 118 4.06 2.60 -21.67
CA ARG A 118 3.25 3.02 -20.52
C ARG A 118 2.53 1.83 -19.88
N ARG A 119 1.98 0.94 -20.71
CA ARG A 119 1.34 -0.29 -20.26
C ARG A 119 2.35 -1.23 -19.57
N ALA A 120 3.52 -1.42 -20.15
CA ALA A 120 4.61 -2.20 -19.56
C ALA A 120 5.06 -1.63 -18.21
N ALA A 121 5.25 -0.31 -18.13
CA ALA A 121 5.61 0.37 -16.89
C ALA A 121 4.55 0.18 -15.81
N ALA A 122 3.27 0.30 -16.15
CA ALA A 122 2.18 0.03 -15.22
C ALA A 122 2.17 -1.45 -14.76
N HIS A 123 2.34 -2.41 -15.67
CA HIS A 123 2.47 -3.82 -15.31
C HIS A 123 3.66 -4.09 -14.39
N MET A 124 4.81 -3.45 -14.62
CA MET A 124 5.98 -3.55 -13.75
C MET A 124 5.67 -3.06 -12.34
N SER A 125 5.07 -1.88 -12.21
CA SER A 125 4.68 -1.30 -10.91
C SER A 125 3.64 -2.15 -10.18
N LEU A 126 2.82 -2.90 -10.90
CA LEU A 126 1.84 -3.86 -10.37
C LEU A 126 2.43 -5.25 -10.07
N GLY A 127 3.74 -5.46 -10.28
CA GLY A 127 4.37 -6.77 -10.12
C GLY A 127 3.99 -7.81 -11.19
N LYS A 128 3.33 -7.39 -12.27
CA LYS A 128 2.88 -8.22 -13.40
C LYS A 128 4.01 -8.36 -14.44
N PHE A 129 5.15 -8.89 -13.99
CA PHE A 129 6.41 -8.90 -14.77
C PHE A 129 6.33 -9.68 -16.08
N LYS A 130 5.54 -10.76 -16.16
CA LYS A 130 5.38 -11.53 -17.40
C LYS A 130 4.67 -10.72 -18.49
N GLN A 131 3.62 -10.00 -18.11
CA GLN A 131 2.87 -9.12 -19.00
C GLN A 131 3.74 -7.92 -19.43
N ALA A 132 4.47 -7.32 -18.49
CA ALA A 132 5.42 -6.24 -18.80
C ALA A 132 6.52 -6.69 -19.78
N LEU A 133 7.06 -7.91 -19.59
CA LEU A 133 8.10 -8.46 -20.45
C LEU A 133 7.63 -8.58 -21.90
N SER A 134 6.39 -9.03 -22.12
CA SER A 134 5.79 -9.14 -23.45
C SER A 134 5.74 -7.77 -24.16
N ASP A 135 5.33 -6.73 -23.45
CA ASP A 135 5.28 -5.37 -24.01
C ASP A 135 6.68 -4.80 -24.28
N PHE A 136 7.63 -4.98 -23.37
CA PHE A 136 9.02 -4.54 -23.60
C PHE A 136 9.69 -5.31 -24.73
N GLU A 137 9.40 -6.60 -24.89
CA GLU A 137 9.90 -7.42 -25.99
C GLU A 137 9.40 -6.88 -27.33
N TYR A 138 8.11 -6.57 -27.43
CA TYR A 138 7.52 -5.98 -28.63
C TYR A 138 8.20 -4.65 -28.99
N VAL A 139 8.34 -3.75 -28.01
CA VAL A 139 8.98 -2.44 -28.20
C VAL A 139 10.45 -2.60 -28.62
N SER A 140 11.21 -3.48 -27.99
CA SER A 140 12.62 -3.76 -28.31
C SER A 140 12.79 -4.34 -29.72
N LYS A 141 11.85 -5.20 -30.17
CA LYS A 141 11.81 -5.71 -31.55
C LYS A 141 11.51 -4.61 -32.57
N CYS A 142 10.56 -3.71 -32.27
CA CYS A 142 10.23 -2.59 -33.15
C CYS A 142 11.34 -1.52 -33.20
N ARG A 143 12.17 -1.40 -32.15
CA ARG A 143 13.29 -0.45 -32.06
C ARG A 143 14.59 -1.14 -31.64
N PRO A 144 15.23 -1.93 -32.51
CA PRO A 144 16.39 -2.72 -32.15
C PRO A 144 17.64 -1.89 -31.80
N ASN A 145 17.69 -0.61 -32.16
CA ASN A 145 18.82 0.27 -31.84
C ASN A 145 18.56 1.18 -30.62
N ASP A 146 17.37 1.12 -30.04
CA ASP A 146 17.01 1.92 -28.86
C ASP A 146 17.62 1.27 -27.60
N LYS A 147 18.58 1.98 -27.00
CA LYS A 147 19.30 1.51 -25.81
C LYS A 147 18.38 1.40 -24.60
N ASP A 148 17.41 2.31 -24.46
CA ASP A 148 16.45 2.30 -23.34
C ASP A 148 15.49 1.13 -23.46
N ALA A 149 14.99 0.85 -24.67
CA ALA A 149 14.15 -0.32 -24.96
C ALA A 149 14.84 -1.63 -24.56
N LYS A 150 16.11 -1.79 -24.98
CA LYS A 150 16.92 -2.97 -24.68
C LYS A 150 17.18 -3.13 -23.19
N LEU A 151 17.54 -2.04 -22.51
CA LEU A 151 17.81 -2.05 -21.08
C LEU A 151 16.56 -2.51 -20.30
N LYS A 152 15.40 -1.90 -20.57
CA LYS A 152 14.12 -2.25 -19.90
C LYS A 152 13.71 -3.70 -20.15
N PHE A 153 13.86 -4.20 -21.38
CA PHE A 153 13.62 -5.60 -21.69
C PHE A 153 14.55 -6.54 -20.91
N THR A 154 15.86 -6.31 -20.95
CA THR A 154 16.85 -7.17 -20.28
C THR A 154 16.62 -7.22 -18.78
N GLU A 155 16.37 -6.07 -18.16
CA GLU A 155 16.12 -6.01 -16.73
C GLU A 155 14.78 -6.65 -16.33
N CYS A 156 13.71 -6.42 -17.09
CA CYS A 156 12.44 -7.11 -16.86
C CYS A 156 12.59 -8.64 -16.98
N ASN A 157 13.34 -9.10 -18.00
CA ASN A 157 13.63 -10.52 -18.19
C ASN A 157 14.43 -11.12 -17.02
N LYS A 158 15.39 -10.37 -16.47
CA LYS A 158 16.15 -10.78 -15.28
C LYS A 158 15.22 -11.01 -14.09
N ILE A 159 14.27 -10.11 -13.85
CA ILE A 159 13.28 -10.25 -12.76
C ILE A 159 12.38 -11.46 -13.00
N VAL A 160 11.85 -11.64 -14.21
CA VAL A 160 11.00 -12.80 -14.55
C VAL A 160 11.73 -14.12 -14.32
N LYS A 161 13.00 -14.21 -14.74
CA LYS A 161 13.83 -15.41 -14.54
C LYS A 161 14.12 -15.67 -13.07
N MET A 162 14.47 -14.63 -12.31
CA MET A 162 14.72 -14.73 -10.88
C MET A 162 13.48 -15.26 -10.14
N ARG A 163 12.29 -14.69 -10.42
CA ARG A 163 11.03 -15.14 -9.81
C ARG A 163 10.60 -16.54 -10.24
N ALA A 164 10.86 -16.92 -11.48
CA ALA A 164 10.59 -18.28 -11.94
C ALA A 164 11.48 -19.30 -11.20
N PHE A 165 12.74 -18.93 -10.95
CA PHE A 165 13.67 -19.74 -10.14
C PHE A 165 13.22 -19.84 -8.69
N GLU A 166 12.90 -18.71 -8.04
CA GLU A 166 12.37 -18.66 -6.66
C GLU A 166 11.12 -19.53 -6.49
N ARG A 167 10.17 -19.46 -7.45
CA ARG A 167 8.97 -20.29 -7.42
C ARG A 167 9.28 -21.79 -7.57
N ALA A 168 10.27 -22.14 -8.37
CA ALA A 168 10.66 -23.54 -8.59
C ALA A 168 11.33 -24.16 -7.36
N ILE A 169 11.94 -23.36 -6.49
CA ILE A 169 12.57 -23.80 -5.24
C ILE A 169 11.68 -23.60 -4.00
N ALA A 170 10.50 -22.98 -4.15
CA ALA A 170 9.55 -22.80 -3.06
C ALA A 170 8.99 -24.16 -2.64
N VAL A 171 9.22 -24.55 -1.38
CA VAL A 171 8.73 -25.81 -0.80
C VAL A 171 7.39 -25.55 -0.10
N ASP A 172 6.40 -26.40 -0.35
CA ASP A 172 5.12 -26.36 0.35
C ASP A 172 5.32 -26.72 1.85
N LYS A 173 4.76 -25.88 2.72
CA LYS A 173 4.97 -25.80 4.18
C LYS A 173 4.89 -27.13 4.93
N PRO A 174 5.74 -27.31 5.97
CA PRO A 174 5.63 -26.57 7.24
C PRO A 174 6.92 -25.84 7.64
N GLU A 175 6.82 -24.51 7.85
CA GLU A 175 7.98 -23.65 8.18
C GLU A 175 8.35 -23.74 9.66
N LYS A 176 9.52 -24.34 9.92
CA LYS A 176 10.29 -24.14 11.15
C LYS A 176 10.28 -22.66 11.55
N THR A 177 10.18 -22.38 12.84
CA THR A 177 10.40 -21.04 13.39
C THR A 177 11.79 -20.54 13.00
N LEU A 178 11.98 -19.22 12.99
CA LEU A 178 13.30 -18.65 12.74
C LEU A 178 14.33 -19.16 13.77
N ALA A 179 13.93 -19.38 15.02
CA ALA A 179 14.78 -19.96 16.05
C ALA A 179 15.28 -21.38 15.69
N GLU A 180 14.43 -22.19 15.06
CA GLU A 180 14.80 -23.54 14.62
C GLU A 180 15.68 -23.56 13.38
N MET A 181 15.57 -22.53 12.52
CA MET A 181 16.40 -22.34 11.32
C MET A 181 17.78 -21.79 11.66
N PHE A 182 17.88 -20.96 12.71
CA PHE A 182 19.11 -20.27 13.10
C PHE A 182 19.57 -20.68 14.50
N ARG A 183 19.81 -21.97 14.71
CA ARG A 183 20.27 -22.51 16.02
C ARG A 183 21.66 -22.04 16.43
N ASP A 184 22.50 -21.68 15.46
CA ASP A 184 23.87 -21.23 15.70
C ASP A 184 23.97 -19.75 16.13
N LEU A 185 22.85 -19.10 16.48
CA LEU A 185 22.81 -17.71 16.95
C LEU A 185 23.67 -17.49 18.21
N GLU A 186 23.79 -18.53 19.05
CA GLU A 186 24.64 -18.53 20.24
C GLU A 186 26.13 -18.43 19.88
N ASN A 187 26.53 -19.00 18.73
CA ASN A 187 27.91 -19.04 18.23
C ASN A 187 28.35 -17.71 17.60
N ILE A 188 27.43 -16.75 17.38
CA ILE A 188 27.79 -15.42 16.89
C ILE A 188 28.56 -14.69 17.99
N THR A 189 29.84 -14.40 17.75
CA THR A 189 30.67 -13.57 18.62
C THR A 189 30.30 -12.09 18.45
N ILE A 190 30.40 -11.34 19.55
CA ILE A 190 30.32 -9.88 19.54
C ILE A 190 31.75 -9.38 19.64
N GLU A 191 32.14 -8.46 18.76
CA GLU A 191 33.48 -7.89 18.76
C GLU A 191 33.71 -7.01 20.01
N ASP A 192 34.92 -7.06 20.60
CA ASP A 192 35.25 -6.38 21.87
C ASP A 192 35.09 -4.84 21.81
N ASP A 193 35.18 -4.29 20.60
CA ASP A 193 35.03 -2.87 20.30
C ASP A 193 33.56 -2.44 20.09
N TYR A 194 32.60 -3.37 20.05
CA TYR A 194 31.19 -3.02 20.00
C TYR A 194 30.74 -2.35 21.31
N LYS A 195 30.44 -1.06 21.24
CA LYS A 195 29.91 -0.24 22.36
C LYS A 195 28.45 0.16 22.18
N GLY A 196 27.73 -0.54 21.30
CA GLY A 196 26.31 -0.26 21.04
C GLY A 196 25.38 -0.94 22.04
N PRO A 197 24.06 -0.82 21.82
CA PRO A 197 23.03 -1.43 22.64
C PRO A 197 23.20 -2.95 22.72
N ALA A 198 22.98 -3.50 23.91
CA ALA A 198 23.10 -4.94 24.19
C ALA A 198 21.87 -5.45 24.95
N LEU A 199 21.35 -6.60 24.52
CA LEU A 199 20.24 -7.26 25.23
C LEU A 199 20.72 -7.77 26.60
N GLU A 200 19.89 -7.56 27.63
CA GLU A 200 20.12 -8.07 28.99
C GLU A 200 19.40 -9.43 29.12
N ASP A 201 20.15 -10.49 29.43
CA ASP A 201 19.66 -11.89 29.47
C ASP A 201 18.91 -12.32 28.19
N GLY A 202 19.34 -11.78 27.04
CA GLY A 202 18.73 -12.05 25.74
C GLY A 202 17.31 -11.50 25.57
N LYS A 203 16.89 -10.56 26.44
CA LYS A 203 15.58 -9.91 26.42
C LYS A 203 15.70 -8.42 26.11
N VAL A 204 14.64 -7.89 25.50
CA VAL A 204 14.47 -6.45 25.30
C VAL A 204 14.07 -5.81 26.63
N THR A 205 14.78 -4.77 27.06
CA THR A 205 14.46 -3.96 28.23
C THR A 205 14.24 -2.50 27.83
N LEU A 206 13.62 -1.69 28.70
CA LEU A 206 13.46 -0.27 28.44
C LEU A 206 14.80 0.44 28.23
N LYS A 207 15.81 0.09 29.03
CA LYS A 207 17.17 0.62 28.88
C LYS A 207 17.74 0.30 27.50
N PHE A 208 17.64 -0.96 27.05
CA PHE A 208 18.04 -1.34 25.70
C PHE A 208 17.31 -0.52 24.63
N MET A 209 16.01 -0.29 24.78
CA MET A 209 15.23 0.50 23.82
C MET A 209 15.69 1.96 23.75
N LEU A 210 15.96 2.58 24.88
CA LEU A 210 16.48 3.95 24.95
C LEU A 210 17.87 4.04 24.29
N ASP A 211 18.77 3.11 24.63
CA ASP A 211 20.10 3.03 24.03
C ASP A 211 20.01 2.78 22.51
N LEU A 212 19.09 1.92 22.07
CA LEU A 212 18.86 1.60 20.66
C LEU A 212 18.41 2.81 19.85
N MET A 213 17.42 3.55 20.36
CA MET A 213 16.93 4.75 19.70
C MET A 213 18.04 5.81 19.58
N GLU A 214 18.84 6.00 20.64
CA GLU A 214 19.96 6.95 20.59
C GLU A 214 21.06 6.50 19.63
N HIS A 215 21.38 5.20 19.62
CA HIS A 215 22.35 4.62 18.67
C HIS A 215 21.91 4.82 17.21
N TYR A 216 20.61 4.66 16.92
CA TYR A 216 20.04 4.91 15.60
C TYR A 216 19.96 6.40 15.24
N LYS A 217 19.68 7.29 16.19
CA LYS A 217 19.78 8.76 15.97
C LYS A 217 21.19 9.18 15.53
N GLN A 218 22.21 8.44 15.94
CA GLN A 218 23.61 8.64 15.56
C GLN A 218 24.02 7.88 14.28
N GLN A 219 23.05 7.34 13.51
CA GLN A 219 23.27 6.54 12.30
C GLN A 219 24.14 5.30 12.49
N LYS A 220 24.22 4.78 13.73
CA LYS A 220 24.95 3.55 14.02
C LYS A 220 24.04 2.34 13.86
N LYS A 221 24.64 1.17 13.63
CA LYS A 221 23.91 -0.07 13.37
C LYS A 221 23.89 -0.98 14.60
N LEU A 222 22.75 -1.60 14.89
CA LEU A 222 22.64 -2.64 15.93
C LEU A 222 23.48 -3.86 15.54
N HIS A 223 24.17 -4.47 16.51
CA HIS A 223 24.95 -5.67 16.22
C HIS A 223 24.05 -6.82 15.72
N ARG A 224 24.52 -7.56 14.70
CA ARG A 224 23.76 -8.61 14.03
C ARG A 224 23.22 -9.69 14.97
N LYS A 225 23.94 -10.03 16.04
CA LYS A 225 23.50 -11.02 17.05
C LYS A 225 22.18 -10.60 17.69
N TYR A 226 22.06 -9.34 18.08
CA TYR A 226 20.85 -8.81 18.70
C TYR A 226 19.74 -8.62 17.69
N ALA A 227 20.06 -8.18 16.46
CA ALA A 227 19.10 -8.11 15.37
C ALA A 227 18.45 -9.48 15.08
N TYR A 228 19.27 -10.54 14.94
CA TYR A 228 18.77 -11.90 14.75
C TYR A 228 17.92 -12.37 15.94
N LYS A 229 18.36 -12.10 17.19
CA LYS A 229 17.60 -12.49 18.38
C LYS A 229 16.21 -11.84 18.42
N ILE A 230 16.12 -10.53 18.12
CA ILE A 230 14.86 -9.80 18.05
C ILE A 230 13.95 -10.40 16.97
N LEU A 231 14.48 -10.75 15.79
CA LEU A 231 13.70 -11.40 14.73
C LEU A 231 13.18 -12.78 15.11
N CYS A 232 13.99 -13.60 15.78
CA CYS A 232 13.54 -14.91 16.27
C CYS A 232 12.43 -14.77 17.33
N ASP A 233 12.58 -13.84 18.27
CA ASP A 233 11.60 -13.62 19.33
C ASP A 233 10.28 -13.07 18.78
N ILE A 234 10.33 -12.12 17.86
CA ILE A 234 9.13 -11.53 17.26
C ILE A 234 8.43 -12.52 16.32
N ASP A 235 9.15 -13.37 15.57
CA ASP A 235 8.56 -14.46 14.78
C ASP A 235 7.77 -15.42 15.68
N ALA A 236 8.40 -15.88 16.77
CA ALA A 236 7.76 -16.76 17.73
C ALA A 236 6.52 -16.10 18.35
N TYR A 237 6.61 -14.83 18.71
CA TYR A 237 5.48 -14.09 19.28
C TYR A 237 4.34 -13.91 18.27
N MET A 238 4.62 -13.42 17.06
CA MET A 238 3.60 -13.08 16.06
C MET A 238 2.81 -14.31 15.58
N ARG A 239 3.43 -15.49 15.56
CA ARG A 239 2.75 -16.77 15.29
C ARG A 239 1.62 -17.09 16.26
N THR A 240 1.69 -16.60 17.49
CA THR A 240 0.64 -16.81 18.52
C THR A 240 -0.54 -15.88 18.36
N GLN A 241 -0.42 -14.83 17.56
CA GLN A 241 -1.45 -13.81 17.43
C GLN A 241 -2.53 -14.23 16.42
N PRO A 242 -3.80 -13.85 16.63
CA PRO A 242 -4.85 -14.01 15.62
C PRO A 242 -4.66 -13.02 14.46
N SER A 243 -5.39 -13.25 13.37
CA SER A 243 -5.38 -12.35 12.20
C SER A 243 -6.13 -11.03 12.45
N LEU A 244 -7.15 -11.06 13.31
CA LEU A 244 -7.78 -9.89 13.92
C LEU A 244 -7.52 -9.94 15.43
N VAL A 245 -6.89 -8.90 15.97
CA VAL A 245 -6.57 -8.78 17.40
C VAL A 245 -7.58 -7.87 18.09
N ASP A 246 -8.25 -8.38 19.11
CA ASP A 246 -9.17 -7.60 19.94
C ASP A 246 -8.38 -6.83 21.03
N ILE A 247 -8.64 -5.53 21.16
CA ILE A 247 -7.99 -4.62 22.10
C ILE A 247 -9.04 -4.03 23.04
N ASN A 248 -8.82 -4.14 24.35
CA ASN A 248 -9.64 -3.48 25.37
C ASN A 248 -8.91 -2.30 26.00
N VAL A 249 -9.44 -1.09 25.81
CA VAL A 249 -8.98 0.16 26.40
C VAL A 249 -9.90 0.50 27.56
N ALA A 250 -9.38 0.42 28.79
CA ALA A 250 -10.17 0.54 30.00
C ALA A 250 -10.44 1.99 30.41
N GLY A 251 -11.68 2.32 30.77
CA GLY A 251 -12.04 3.56 31.46
C GLY A 251 -11.51 4.82 30.77
N THR A 252 -10.81 5.70 31.48
CA THR A 252 -10.26 6.94 30.94
C THR A 252 -8.88 6.80 30.28
N SER A 253 -8.38 5.56 30.12
CA SER A 253 -7.04 5.29 29.58
C SER A 253 -6.92 5.79 28.13
N LYS A 254 -5.81 6.45 27.82
CA LYS A 254 -5.48 6.91 26.47
C LYS A 254 -5.01 5.73 25.62
N PHE A 255 -5.40 5.68 24.35
CA PHE A 255 -4.83 4.79 23.35
C PHE A 255 -4.47 5.57 22.09
N THR A 256 -3.30 5.31 21.52
CA THR A 256 -2.80 6.04 20.34
C THR A 256 -2.81 5.14 19.10
N ILE A 257 -3.31 5.65 17.97
CA ILE A 257 -3.25 4.99 16.66
C ILE A 257 -2.41 5.85 15.72
N CYS A 258 -1.33 5.28 15.19
CA CYS A 258 -0.49 5.86 14.14
C CYS A 258 -0.77 5.14 12.81
N GLY A 259 -0.67 5.89 11.71
CA GLY A 259 -0.68 5.34 10.36
C GLY A 259 0.73 4.98 9.87
N ASP A 260 0.91 5.09 8.56
CA ASP A 260 2.15 4.80 7.85
C ASP A 260 3.30 5.68 8.37
N ILE A 261 4.50 5.11 8.48
CA ILE A 261 5.71 5.84 8.86
C ILE A 261 6.84 5.69 7.83
N HIS A 262 6.78 4.67 6.95
CA HIS A 262 7.63 4.52 5.76
C HIS A 262 9.12 4.84 5.97
N GLY A 263 9.74 4.22 6.98
CA GLY A 263 11.17 4.39 7.23
C GLY A 263 11.62 5.82 7.58
N GLN A 264 10.70 6.69 8.01
CA GLN A 264 11.01 8.02 8.54
C GLN A 264 11.33 7.95 10.05
N PHE A 265 12.49 7.38 10.38
CA PHE A 265 12.89 7.10 11.77
C PHE A 265 12.90 8.33 12.67
N TYR A 266 13.35 9.48 12.16
CA TYR A 266 13.45 10.71 12.95
C TYR A 266 12.07 11.27 13.29
N ASP A 267 11.09 11.13 12.38
CA ASP A 267 9.69 11.48 12.65
C ASP A 267 9.03 10.49 13.62
N LEU A 268 9.37 9.20 13.53
CA LEU A 268 8.95 8.22 14.55
C LEU A 268 9.45 8.62 15.95
N MET A 269 10.69 9.10 16.07
CA MET A 269 11.20 9.63 17.34
C MET A 269 10.42 10.88 17.78
N ASN A 270 10.11 11.79 16.85
CA ASN A 270 9.29 12.96 17.15
C ASN A 270 7.89 12.58 17.68
N ILE A 271 7.24 11.55 17.13
CA ILE A 271 5.97 11.03 17.67
C ILE A 271 6.13 10.65 19.15
N PHE A 272 7.20 9.94 19.50
CA PHE A 272 7.47 9.55 20.89
C PHE A 272 7.83 10.73 21.78
N ASP A 273 8.50 11.75 21.25
CA ASP A 273 8.84 12.96 22.00
C ASP A 273 7.58 13.79 22.31
N ILE A 274 6.64 13.92 21.35
CA ILE A 274 5.43 14.76 21.52
C ILE A 274 4.23 14.04 22.16
N ASN A 275 4.17 12.71 22.09
CA ASN A 275 3.06 11.91 22.64
C ASN A 275 3.48 10.95 23.77
N GLY A 276 4.77 10.95 24.10
CA GLY A 276 5.38 10.09 25.12
C GLY A 276 5.76 8.72 24.58
N LEU A 277 6.77 8.11 25.19
CA LEU A 277 7.22 6.76 24.82
C LEU A 277 6.12 5.70 25.02
N PRO A 278 6.13 4.62 24.24
CA PRO A 278 5.28 3.46 24.50
C PRO A 278 5.48 2.92 25.91
N SER A 279 4.38 2.60 26.58
CA SER A 279 4.38 1.99 27.91
C SER A 279 3.02 1.35 28.21
N PRO A 280 2.86 0.60 29.33
CA PRO A 280 1.56 0.11 29.74
C PRO A 280 0.51 1.22 29.99
N THR A 281 0.95 2.44 30.30
CA THR A 281 0.07 3.60 30.50
C THR A 281 -0.05 4.49 29.26
N ASN A 282 0.70 4.20 28.20
CA ASN A 282 0.70 4.92 26.94
C ASN A 282 0.77 3.94 25.75
N PRO A 283 -0.29 3.16 25.51
CA PRO A 283 -0.32 2.16 24.45
C PRO A 283 -0.42 2.77 23.04
N TYR A 284 0.13 2.04 22.07
CA TYR A 284 0.17 2.42 20.65
C TYR A 284 -0.26 1.27 19.74
N LEU A 285 -0.92 1.61 18.64
CA LEU A 285 -1.09 0.80 17.46
C LEU A 285 -0.46 1.51 16.26
N PHE A 286 0.50 0.86 15.58
CA PHE A 286 0.99 1.32 14.27
C PHE A 286 0.32 0.49 13.16
N ASN A 287 -0.39 1.18 12.28
CA ASN A 287 -1.31 0.55 11.33
C ASN A 287 -0.67 0.31 9.95
N GLY A 288 0.38 -0.51 9.93
CA GLY A 288 1.09 -0.93 8.71
C GLY A 288 2.02 0.11 8.12
N ASP A 289 2.76 -0.30 7.08
CA ASP A 289 3.64 0.52 6.26
C ASP A 289 4.73 1.22 7.10
N PHE A 290 5.50 0.37 7.78
CA PHE A 290 6.60 0.77 8.64
C PHE A 290 7.87 1.08 7.85
N VAL A 291 8.01 0.39 6.72
CA VAL A 291 9.22 0.32 5.89
C VAL A 291 8.95 0.83 4.49
N ASP A 292 10.00 0.75 3.65
CA ASP A 292 10.05 1.24 2.28
C ASP A 292 9.96 2.76 2.18
N ARG A 293 10.38 3.29 1.03
CA ARG A 293 10.43 4.72 0.70
C ARG A 293 11.46 5.49 1.50
N GLY A 294 11.27 5.67 2.80
CA GLY A 294 12.27 6.27 3.67
C GLY A 294 13.49 5.37 3.82
N SER A 295 14.65 6.00 3.99
CA SER A 295 15.96 5.32 3.98
C SER A 295 16.45 4.92 5.38
N PHE A 296 15.54 4.93 6.37
CA PHE A 296 15.77 4.50 7.75
C PHE A 296 14.73 3.44 8.18
N SER A 297 14.33 2.59 7.23
CA SER A 297 13.32 1.54 7.45
C SER A 297 13.79 0.48 8.45
N VAL A 298 15.08 0.14 8.43
CA VAL A 298 15.69 -0.81 9.35
C VAL A 298 15.61 -0.30 10.79
N GLU A 299 15.90 0.99 11.00
CA GLU A 299 15.83 1.62 12.32
C GLU A 299 14.39 1.63 12.83
N CYS A 300 13.43 2.06 11.99
CA CYS A 300 12.01 2.02 12.31
C CYS A 300 11.56 0.62 12.76
N ILE A 301 11.77 -0.40 11.94
CA ILE A 301 11.20 -1.72 12.21
C ILE A 301 11.81 -2.39 13.44
N PHE A 302 13.12 -2.24 13.68
CA PHE A 302 13.74 -2.76 14.89
C PHE A 302 13.27 -2.02 16.15
N THR A 303 13.03 -0.71 16.08
CA THR A 303 12.43 0.03 17.18
C THR A 303 11.00 -0.45 17.47
N LEU A 304 10.18 -0.64 16.44
CA LEU A 304 8.80 -1.14 16.59
C LEU A 304 8.76 -2.57 17.15
N PHE A 305 9.58 -3.49 16.62
CA PHE A 305 9.68 -4.85 17.14
C PHE A 305 10.21 -4.88 18.58
N GLY A 306 11.19 -4.03 18.90
CA GLY A 306 11.68 -3.87 20.26
C GLY A 306 10.56 -3.47 21.24
N PHE A 307 9.79 -2.43 20.94
CA PHE A 307 8.65 -2.04 21.78
C PHE A 307 7.55 -3.11 21.83
N LYS A 308 7.33 -3.85 20.74
CA LYS A 308 6.38 -4.97 20.74
C LYS A 308 6.82 -6.09 21.68
N LEU A 309 8.11 -6.43 21.72
CA LEU A 309 8.65 -7.43 22.64
C LEU A 309 8.66 -6.92 24.10
N LEU A 310 8.88 -5.62 24.30
CA LEU A 310 8.89 -4.99 25.62
C LEU A 310 7.49 -4.86 26.22
N TYR A 311 6.50 -4.47 25.40
CA TYR A 311 5.12 -4.22 25.81
C TYR A 311 4.11 -4.97 24.94
N PRO A 312 4.11 -6.33 24.97
CA PRO A 312 3.36 -7.16 24.02
C PRO A 312 1.85 -6.92 24.02
N THR A 313 1.29 -6.48 25.14
CA THR A 313 -0.15 -6.20 25.30
C THR A 313 -0.51 -4.72 25.28
N HIS A 314 0.44 -3.84 24.95
CA HIS A 314 0.22 -2.38 24.91
C HIS A 314 0.85 -1.72 23.67
N PHE A 315 1.63 -2.47 22.89
CA PHE A 315 2.17 -2.05 21.62
C PHE A 315 1.68 -3.02 20.54
N TYR A 316 1.05 -2.49 19.50
CA TYR A 316 0.35 -3.26 18.48
C TYR A 316 0.84 -2.86 17.09
N LEU A 317 0.89 -3.83 16.18
CA LEU A 317 1.38 -3.68 14.82
C LEU A 317 0.42 -4.37 13.88
N SER A 318 -0.21 -3.63 12.96
CA SER A 318 -0.95 -4.20 11.83
C SER A 318 -0.01 -4.38 10.64
N ARG A 319 -0.25 -5.38 9.80
CA ARG A 319 0.40 -5.51 8.50
C ARG A 319 -0.12 -4.41 7.55
N GLY A 320 0.76 -3.73 6.83
CA GLY A 320 0.44 -2.91 5.67
C GLY A 320 0.80 -3.60 4.35
N ASN A 321 0.53 -2.96 3.23
CA ASN A 321 0.89 -3.54 1.93
C ASN A 321 2.40 -3.54 1.70
N HIS A 322 3.14 -2.62 2.34
CA HIS A 322 4.59 -2.57 2.28
C HIS A 322 5.29 -3.64 3.14
N GLU A 323 4.60 -4.33 4.04
CA GLU A 323 5.14 -5.55 4.68
C GLU A 323 4.93 -6.79 3.79
N SER A 324 5.36 -6.68 2.52
CA SER A 324 5.29 -7.72 1.49
C SER A 324 6.53 -7.75 0.59
N ILE A 325 6.87 -8.93 0.07
CA ILE A 325 8.10 -9.15 -0.71
C ILE A 325 8.15 -8.28 -1.97
N ASN A 326 7.00 -8.13 -2.65
CA ASN A 326 6.92 -7.36 -3.88
C ASN A 326 7.20 -5.88 -3.63
N MET A 327 6.70 -5.33 -2.52
CA MET A 327 6.94 -3.94 -2.17
C MET A 327 8.38 -3.75 -1.72
N ASN A 328 8.89 -4.59 -0.81
CA ASN A 328 10.23 -4.44 -0.26
C ASN A 328 11.36 -4.54 -1.29
N GLN A 329 11.19 -5.40 -2.30
CA GLN A 329 12.14 -5.52 -3.40
C GLN A 329 12.16 -4.27 -4.31
N MET A 330 11.04 -3.56 -4.42
CA MET A 330 10.92 -2.40 -5.30
C MET A 330 11.21 -1.08 -4.58
N TYR A 331 10.77 -0.93 -3.34
CA TYR A 331 10.69 0.35 -2.64
C TYR A 331 11.73 0.55 -1.53
N GLY A 332 12.72 -0.34 -1.42
CA GLY A 332 13.98 -0.06 -0.75
C GLY A 332 14.29 -0.90 0.47
N PHE A 333 13.30 -1.45 1.17
CA PHE A 333 13.57 -2.16 2.43
C PHE A 333 14.46 -3.39 2.23
N ASN A 334 14.23 -4.20 1.19
CA ASN A 334 15.07 -5.36 0.91
C ASN A 334 16.52 -4.94 0.62
N GLY A 335 16.70 -3.87 -0.15
CA GLY A 335 18.01 -3.29 -0.45
C GLY A 335 18.69 -2.73 0.80
N GLU A 336 17.93 -2.05 1.66
CA GLU A 336 18.44 -1.45 2.91
C GLU A 336 18.88 -2.53 3.90
N VAL A 337 18.08 -3.58 4.09
CA VAL A 337 18.43 -4.72 4.95
C VAL A 337 19.67 -5.43 4.40
N THR A 338 19.76 -5.63 3.08
CA THR A 338 20.92 -6.28 2.47
C THR A 338 22.19 -5.43 2.61
N ALA A 339 22.08 -4.11 2.47
CA ALA A 339 23.20 -3.19 2.64
C ALA A 339 23.67 -3.08 4.09
N LYS A 340 22.73 -3.04 5.06
CA LYS A 340 23.06 -2.92 6.49
C LYS A 340 23.42 -4.29 7.11
N TYR A 341 22.82 -5.38 6.66
CA TYR A 341 23.02 -6.73 7.20
C TYR A 341 23.35 -7.74 6.10
N THR A 342 22.39 -8.58 5.72
CA THR A 342 22.55 -9.68 4.76
C THR A 342 21.21 -9.95 4.06
N SER A 343 21.25 -10.58 2.88
CA SER A 343 20.04 -11.03 2.18
C SER A 343 19.23 -12.03 3.01
N THR A 344 19.91 -12.91 3.77
CA THR A 344 19.26 -13.84 4.71
C THR A 344 18.43 -13.12 5.76
N MET A 345 18.89 -11.97 6.26
CA MET A 345 18.10 -11.15 7.19
C MET A 345 16.83 -10.61 6.51
N ALA A 346 16.89 -10.26 5.22
CA ALA A 346 15.72 -9.80 4.47
C ALA A 346 14.67 -10.92 4.29
N ASP A 347 15.12 -12.17 4.10
CA ASP A 347 14.22 -13.33 4.07
C ASP A 347 13.56 -13.56 5.45
N MET A 348 14.30 -13.37 6.55
CA MET A 348 13.76 -13.46 7.90
C MET A 348 12.69 -12.40 8.18
N PHE A 349 12.91 -11.15 7.76
CA PHE A 349 11.88 -10.11 7.84
C PHE A 349 10.63 -10.49 7.06
N THR A 350 10.79 -11.07 5.86
CA THR A 350 9.65 -11.53 5.05
C THR A 350 8.82 -12.58 5.78
N GLN A 351 9.47 -13.54 6.48
CA GLN A 351 8.77 -14.52 7.30
C GLN A 351 8.03 -13.87 8.48
N VAL A 352 8.66 -12.95 9.21
CA VAL A 352 8.02 -12.22 10.31
C VAL A 352 6.82 -11.42 9.82
N PHE A 353 6.96 -10.71 8.70
CA PHE A 353 5.90 -9.88 8.11
C PHE A 353 4.67 -10.70 7.71
N ASN A 354 4.86 -11.97 7.30
CA ASN A 354 3.73 -12.86 7.03
C ASN A 354 2.89 -13.17 8.29
N TRP A 355 3.46 -13.06 9.48
CA TRP A 355 2.78 -13.33 10.74
C TRP A 355 2.17 -12.09 11.41
N LEU A 356 2.40 -10.89 10.88
CA LEU A 356 1.77 -9.66 11.41
C LEU A 356 0.24 -9.75 11.31
N PRO A 357 -0.52 -9.43 12.38
CA PRO A 357 -1.98 -9.33 12.33
C PRO A 357 -2.45 -8.38 11.22
N LEU A 358 -3.59 -8.67 10.60
CA LEU A 358 -4.11 -7.90 9.48
C LEU A 358 -4.96 -6.70 9.93
N CYS A 359 -5.61 -6.81 11.08
CA CYS A 359 -6.44 -5.74 11.63
C CYS A 359 -6.61 -5.87 13.16
N HIS A 360 -7.13 -4.81 13.78
CA HIS A 360 -7.38 -4.73 15.21
C HIS A 360 -8.78 -4.20 15.49
N CYS A 361 -9.49 -4.79 16.46
CA CYS A 361 -10.81 -4.32 16.89
C CYS A 361 -10.71 -3.74 18.29
N ILE A 362 -10.91 -2.43 18.43
CA ILE A 362 -10.81 -1.72 19.72
C ILE A 362 -12.19 -1.60 20.35
N ASN A 363 -12.33 -2.08 21.58
CA ASN A 363 -13.54 -2.08 22.40
C ASN A 363 -14.78 -2.62 21.65
N GLU A 364 -14.60 -3.53 20.70
CA GLU A 364 -15.66 -4.07 19.84
C GLU A 364 -16.43 -3.00 19.04
N LYS A 365 -15.86 -1.79 18.89
CA LYS A 365 -16.52 -0.63 18.28
C LYS A 365 -15.74 0.02 17.15
N ILE A 366 -14.42 -0.08 17.15
CA ILE A 366 -13.56 0.53 16.12
C ILE A 366 -12.74 -0.57 15.46
N LEU A 367 -12.91 -0.74 14.15
CA LEU A 367 -12.04 -1.62 13.37
C LEU A 367 -10.90 -0.79 12.76
N VAL A 368 -9.67 -1.26 12.92
CA VAL A 368 -8.46 -0.63 12.39
C VAL A 368 -7.78 -1.59 11.42
N MET A 369 -7.62 -1.20 10.16
CA MET A 369 -6.87 -1.94 9.13
C MET A 369 -6.06 -0.98 8.27
N HIS A 370 -5.00 -1.44 7.61
CA HIS A 370 -4.15 -0.54 6.83
C HIS A 370 -4.89 0.05 5.60
N GLY A 371 -5.39 -0.82 4.71
CA GLY A 371 -6.09 -0.48 3.48
C GLY A 371 -7.56 -0.12 3.71
N GLY A 372 -8.47 -1.09 3.63
CA GLY A 372 -9.89 -0.78 3.81
C GLY A 372 -10.84 -1.96 3.71
N LEU A 373 -12.03 -1.69 3.18
CA LEU A 373 -13.15 -2.65 3.14
C LEU A 373 -13.20 -3.46 1.83
N PHE A 374 -14.24 -4.27 1.74
CA PHE A 374 -14.30 -5.44 0.88
C PHE A 374 -15.24 -5.31 -0.31
N SER A 375 -14.94 -6.03 -1.37
CA SER A 375 -15.88 -6.23 -2.49
C SER A 375 -16.95 -7.25 -2.15
N ALA A 376 -16.62 -8.23 -1.30
CA ALA A 376 -17.55 -9.23 -0.80
C ALA A 376 -18.60 -8.59 0.11
N LYS A 377 -19.86 -8.99 -0.07
CA LYS A 377 -20.95 -8.58 0.82
C LYS A 377 -20.94 -9.42 2.09
N ASN A 378 -21.46 -8.83 3.16
CA ASN A 378 -21.71 -9.50 4.44
C ASN A 378 -20.46 -10.03 5.16
N VAL A 379 -19.28 -9.48 4.90
CA VAL A 379 -18.06 -9.83 5.65
C VAL A 379 -18.23 -9.51 7.14
N THR A 380 -17.90 -10.47 7.98
CA THR A 380 -17.96 -10.38 9.45
C THR A 380 -16.57 -10.27 10.07
N LEU A 381 -16.49 -9.85 11.33
CA LEU A 381 -15.24 -9.89 12.08
C LEU A 381 -14.67 -11.32 12.22
N ASP A 382 -15.53 -12.34 12.27
CA ASP A 382 -15.10 -13.75 12.34
C ASP A 382 -14.45 -14.22 11.04
N ASP A 383 -14.94 -13.75 9.89
CA ASP A 383 -14.26 -13.98 8.60
C ASP A 383 -12.84 -13.43 8.65
N LEU A 384 -12.64 -12.24 9.22
CA LEU A 384 -11.30 -11.63 9.37
C LEU A 384 -10.39 -12.40 10.34
N ARG A 385 -10.94 -12.93 11.44
CA ARG A 385 -10.21 -13.79 12.38
C ARG A 385 -9.73 -15.08 11.72
N SER A 386 -10.52 -15.62 10.79
CA SER A 386 -10.27 -16.91 10.12
C SER A 386 -9.24 -16.85 8.98
N ILE A 387 -8.81 -15.66 8.55
CA ILE A 387 -7.85 -15.51 7.45
C ILE A 387 -6.52 -16.18 7.80
N GLU A 388 -6.08 -17.13 6.97
CA GLU A 388 -4.74 -17.72 7.02
C GLU A 388 -3.69 -16.72 6.48
N ARG A 389 -3.23 -15.83 7.36
CA ARG A 389 -2.40 -14.68 6.97
C ARG A 389 -0.94 -14.98 6.66
N ASN A 390 -0.42 -16.15 7.04
CA ASN A 390 0.98 -16.50 6.85
C ASN A 390 1.25 -16.83 5.37
N CYS A 391 1.24 -15.80 4.53
CA CYS A 391 1.56 -15.87 3.11
C CYS A 391 1.88 -14.46 2.61
N GLN A 392 2.35 -14.37 1.37
CA GLN A 392 2.31 -13.10 0.67
C GLN A 392 0.86 -12.75 0.35
N PRO A 393 0.47 -11.45 0.40
CA PRO A 393 -0.88 -11.06 0.06
C PRO A 393 -1.28 -11.60 -1.32
N PRO A 394 -2.44 -12.27 -1.45
CA PRO A 394 -2.96 -12.72 -2.74
C PRO A 394 -3.30 -11.53 -3.66
N GLU A 395 -3.59 -11.81 -4.93
CA GLU A 395 -3.99 -10.77 -5.89
C GLU A 395 -5.41 -10.23 -5.62
N ASP A 396 -6.27 -11.00 -4.96
CA ASP A 396 -7.65 -10.67 -4.59
C ASP A 396 -8.06 -11.27 -3.23
N GLY A 397 -9.31 -11.04 -2.81
CA GLY A 397 -9.87 -11.56 -1.57
C GLY A 397 -9.62 -10.69 -0.33
N LEU A 398 -10.12 -11.15 0.82
CA LEU A 398 -10.19 -10.33 2.05
C LEU A 398 -8.82 -9.83 2.52
N MET A 399 -7.78 -10.67 2.47
CA MET A 399 -6.43 -10.28 2.86
C MET A 399 -5.87 -9.20 1.94
N CYS A 400 -6.10 -9.30 0.62
CA CYS A 400 -5.68 -8.29 -0.33
C CYS A 400 -6.40 -6.96 -0.05
N GLU A 401 -7.72 -6.99 0.09
CA GLU A 401 -8.56 -5.80 0.27
C GLU A 401 -8.30 -5.08 1.61
N LEU A 402 -8.02 -5.83 2.70
CA LEU A 402 -7.59 -5.26 3.99
C LEU A 402 -6.32 -4.40 3.86
N LEU A 403 -5.44 -4.72 2.91
CA LEU A 403 -4.14 -4.07 2.74
C LEU A 403 -4.14 -3.02 1.63
N TRP A 404 -5.07 -3.08 0.67
CA TRP A 404 -4.97 -2.30 -0.57
C TRP A 404 -6.19 -1.44 -0.93
N SER A 405 -7.36 -1.67 -0.31
CA SER A 405 -8.56 -0.93 -0.69
C SER A 405 -8.53 0.52 -0.21
N ASP A 406 -9.16 1.42 -0.99
CA ASP A 406 -9.28 2.85 -0.68
C ASP A 406 -10.76 3.29 -0.60
N PRO A 407 -11.11 4.28 0.23
CA PRO A 407 -12.44 4.89 0.19
C PRO A 407 -12.66 5.72 -1.10
N GLN A 408 -13.92 5.82 -1.56
CA GLN A 408 -14.36 6.72 -2.64
C GLN A 408 -15.59 7.54 -2.22
N ALA A 409 -15.77 8.71 -2.83
CA ALA A 409 -16.84 9.63 -2.44
C ALA A 409 -18.26 9.16 -2.80
N TRP A 410 -18.41 8.34 -3.85
CA TRP A 410 -19.71 7.87 -4.35
C TRP A 410 -20.02 6.44 -3.89
N ASN A 411 -21.31 6.09 -3.87
CA ASN A 411 -21.78 4.78 -3.44
C ASN A 411 -21.29 3.63 -4.32
N GLY A 412 -21.28 2.42 -3.75
CA GLY A 412 -20.90 1.17 -4.40
C GLY A 412 -19.40 0.89 -4.34
N CYS A 413 -18.97 -0.10 -5.11
CA CYS A 413 -17.55 -0.43 -5.27
C CYS A 413 -17.07 -0.05 -6.67
N GLY A 414 -15.82 0.41 -6.77
CA GLY A 414 -15.16 0.77 -8.01
C GLY A 414 -13.80 0.07 -8.17
N PRO A 415 -13.23 0.05 -9.39
CA PRO A 415 -11.88 -0.45 -9.60
C PRO A 415 -10.87 0.42 -8.83
N SER A 416 -9.90 -0.22 -8.16
CA SER A 416 -8.83 0.51 -7.47
C SER A 416 -7.96 1.31 -8.43
N LYS A 417 -7.71 2.57 -8.09
CA LYS A 417 -6.71 3.42 -8.76
C LYS A 417 -5.31 2.80 -8.72
N ARG A 418 -5.05 1.93 -7.75
CA ARG A 418 -3.79 1.21 -7.54
C ARG A 418 -3.66 -0.03 -8.40
N GLY A 419 -4.76 -0.51 -9.00
CA GLY A 419 -4.79 -1.74 -9.82
C GLY A 419 -4.79 -3.05 -9.02
N VAL A 420 -4.95 -2.95 -7.70
CA VAL A 420 -5.09 -4.03 -6.71
C VAL A 420 -6.01 -3.54 -5.59
N GLY A 421 -6.82 -4.44 -5.01
CA GLY A 421 -7.92 -4.07 -4.12
C GLY A 421 -9.07 -3.37 -4.84
N ILE A 422 -9.93 -2.67 -4.09
CA ILE A 422 -11.08 -1.93 -4.63
C ILE A 422 -11.14 -0.49 -4.10
N GLN A 423 -11.98 0.31 -4.74
CA GLN A 423 -12.54 1.50 -4.10
C GLN A 423 -13.91 1.17 -3.50
N PHE A 424 -14.21 1.65 -2.29
CA PHE A 424 -15.49 1.40 -1.61
C PHE A 424 -16.16 2.71 -1.16
N GLY A 425 -17.48 2.79 -1.38
CA GLY A 425 -18.29 3.97 -1.06
C GLY A 425 -18.78 4.04 0.39
N PRO A 426 -19.47 5.14 0.74
CA PRO A 426 -20.00 5.34 2.08
C PRO A 426 -21.11 4.33 2.46
N ASP A 427 -21.89 3.86 1.50
CA ASP A 427 -22.90 2.81 1.68
C ASP A 427 -22.27 1.47 2.10
N ILE A 428 -21.11 1.12 1.53
CA ILE A 428 -20.35 -0.09 1.91
C ILE A 428 -19.83 0.03 3.34
N THR A 429 -19.28 1.19 3.70
CA THR A 429 -18.81 1.45 5.07
C THR A 429 -19.94 1.40 6.08
N GLU A 430 -21.08 2.03 5.78
CA GLU A 430 -22.24 2.04 6.65
C GLU A 430 -22.80 0.64 6.86
N ALA A 431 -22.97 -0.14 5.79
CA ALA A 431 -23.46 -1.51 5.84
C ALA A 431 -22.54 -2.40 6.69
N PHE A 432 -21.22 -2.35 6.47
CA PHE A 432 -20.24 -3.14 7.21
C PHE A 432 -20.23 -2.78 8.70
N CYS A 433 -20.23 -1.48 9.03
CA CYS A 433 -20.24 -1.01 10.42
C CYS A 433 -21.52 -1.45 11.13
N LYS A 434 -22.67 -1.29 10.48
CA LYS A 434 -23.97 -1.69 11.03
C LYS A 434 -24.03 -3.19 11.29
N GLN A 435 -23.59 -4.01 10.34
CA GLN A 435 -23.61 -5.46 10.47
C GLN A 435 -22.73 -5.96 11.63
N ASN A 436 -21.55 -5.35 11.79
CA ASN A 436 -20.56 -5.78 12.79
C ASN A 436 -20.65 -4.99 14.11
N ASN A 437 -21.71 -4.20 14.31
CA ASN A 437 -21.92 -3.37 15.51
C ASN A 437 -20.77 -2.38 15.82
N LEU A 438 -20.11 -1.89 14.76
CA LEU A 438 -19.02 -0.91 14.83
C LEU A 438 -19.56 0.52 14.70
N GLU A 439 -18.86 1.46 15.34
CA GLU A 439 -19.14 2.89 15.20
C GLU A 439 -18.54 3.44 13.90
N TYR A 440 -17.26 3.13 13.65
CA TYR A 440 -16.49 3.57 12.50
C TYR A 440 -15.24 2.70 12.29
N ILE A 441 -14.57 2.90 11.16
CA ILE A 441 -13.27 2.30 10.84
C ILE A 441 -12.16 3.36 10.82
N ILE A 442 -10.95 2.97 11.21
CA ILE A 442 -9.73 3.74 11.01
C ILE A 442 -8.84 2.98 10.02
N ARG A 443 -8.28 3.71 9.06
CA ARG A 443 -7.33 3.19 8.09
C ARG A 443 -6.20 4.16 7.81
N SER A 444 -5.22 3.77 7.00
CA SER A 444 -4.02 4.58 6.71
C SER A 444 -3.77 4.71 5.20
N HIS A 445 -2.68 4.19 4.63
CA HIS A 445 -2.46 3.86 3.21
C HIS A 445 -2.51 5.01 2.17
N GLU A 446 -3.09 6.16 2.50
CA GLU A 446 -3.16 7.35 1.66
C GLU A 446 -2.63 8.55 2.41
N VAL A 447 -1.65 9.23 1.79
CA VAL A 447 -1.16 10.54 2.24
C VAL A 447 -2.33 11.53 2.29
N LYS A 448 -2.39 12.34 3.36
CA LYS A 448 -3.35 13.44 3.54
C LYS A 448 -2.62 14.70 3.97
N ASP A 449 -3.07 15.86 3.49
CA ASP A 449 -2.40 17.14 3.74
C ASP A 449 -2.22 17.45 5.24
N MET A 450 -3.25 17.18 6.05
CA MET A 450 -3.21 17.37 7.51
C MET A 450 -2.78 16.12 8.28
N GLY A 451 -2.33 15.07 7.58
CA GLY A 451 -2.03 13.76 8.15
C GLY A 451 -3.27 12.93 8.49
N TYR A 452 -4.49 13.45 8.30
CA TYR A 452 -5.72 12.69 8.47
C TYR A 452 -6.85 13.22 7.58
N GLU A 453 -7.89 12.40 7.40
CA GLU A 453 -9.13 12.80 6.72
C GLU A 453 -10.31 12.00 7.29
N VAL A 454 -11.46 12.66 7.42
CA VAL A 454 -12.71 12.03 7.89
C VAL A 454 -13.71 12.00 6.73
N THR A 455 -14.09 10.81 6.28
CA THR A 455 -14.99 10.59 5.15
C THR A 455 -16.17 9.69 5.54
N HIS A 456 -17.06 9.42 4.59
CA HIS A 456 -18.20 8.51 4.73
C HIS A 456 -19.06 8.79 5.96
N ASN A 457 -19.48 10.05 6.13
CA ASN A 457 -20.30 10.49 7.25
C ASN A 457 -19.66 10.20 8.62
N SER A 458 -18.35 10.41 8.74
CA SER A 458 -17.53 10.13 9.92
C SER A 458 -17.36 8.65 10.26
N LYS A 459 -17.68 7.73 9.34
CA LYS A 459 -17.49 6.29 9.54
C LYS A 459 -16.20 5.73 8.94
N CYS A 460 -15.50 6.48 8.10
CA CYS A 460 -14.18 6.09 7.59
C CYS A 460 -13.17 7.19 7.88
N ILE A 461 -12.13 6.86 8.63
CA ILE A 461 -11.08 7.81 9.03
C ILE A 461 -9.76 7.35 8.45
N THR A 462 -9.08 8.22 7.72
CA THR A 462 -7.69 8.00 7.29
C THR A 462 -6.74 8.71 8.25
N VAL A 463 -5.68 8.03 8.69
CA VAL A 463 -4.55 8.61 9.46
C VAL A 463 -3.22 8.23 8.81
N PHE A 464 -2.30 9.17 8.71
CA PHE A 464 -1.02 9.02 8.03
C PHE A 464 0.06 9.71 8.85
N SER A 465 1.10 8.98 9.25
CA SER A 465 2.07 9.43 10.26
C SER A 465 3.46 9.74 9.70
N ALA A 466 3.61 9.83 8.38
CA ALA A 466 4.84 10.25 7.70
C ALA A 466 4.70 11.71 7.20
N PRO A 467 5.09 12.72 8.00
CA PRO A 467 5.09 14.11 7.56
C PRO A 467 6.10 14.34 6.45
N ASN A 468 5.85 15.33 5.58
CA ASN A 468 6.66 15.66 4.40
C ASN A 468 7.08 14.39 3.63
N TYR A 469 6.11 13.54 3.31
CA TYR A 469 6.37 12.20 2.80
C TYR A 469 7.34 12.21 1.61
N CYS A 470 8.35 11.33 1.67
CA CYS A 470 9.42 11.24 0.68
C CYS A 470 10.14 12.58 0.40
N ASP A 471 10.27 13.43 1.42
CA ASP A 471 10.91 14.76 1.39
C ASP A 471 10.37 15.72 0.32
N THR A 472 9.17 15.45 -0.20
CA THR A 472 8.65 16.14 -1.39
C THR A 472 7.18 16.53 -1.30
N MET A 473 6.38 15.82 -0.50
CA MET A 473 4.94 16.03 -0.47
C MET A 473 4.51 17.24 0.37
N GLY A 474 5.28 17.63 1.39
CA GLY A 474 4.96 18.78 2.25
C GLY A 474 3.73 18.61 3.14
N ASN A 475 3.14 17.40 3.22
CA ASN A 475 2.01 17.10 4.09
C ASN A 475 2.43 17.11 5.58
N MET A 476 1.47 17.31 6.48
CA MET A 476 1.64 16.98 7.90
C MET A 476 1.51 15.46 8.11
N GLY A 477 2.11 14.98 9.20
CA GLY A 477 1.78 13.69 9.78
C GLY A 477 0.71 13.86 10.86
N ALA A 478 -0.02 12.81 11.21
CA ALA A 478 -0.91 12.82 12.36
C ALA A 478 -0.95 11.47 13.07
N PHE A 479 -1.40 11.49 14.32
CA PHE A 479 -1.85 10.31 15.05
C PHE A 479 -3.20 10.59 15.70
N ILE A 480 -3.95 9.54 15.99
CA ILE A 480 -5.25 9.59 16.66
C ILE A 480 -5.07 9.17 18.12
N THR A 481 -5.73 9.87 19.02
CA THR A 481 -5.90 9.45 20.42
C THR A 481 -7.37 9.22 20.73
N ILE A 482 -7.67 8.15 21.46
CA ILE A 482 -9.01 7.83 21.97
C ILE A 482 -8.93 7.54 23.48
N LYS A 483 -10.07 7.57 24.16
CA LYS A 483 -10.19 7.12 25.57
C LYS A 483 -11.14 5.93 25.64
N GLY A 484 -10.89 4.99 26.56
CA GLY A 484 -11.71 3.77 26.68
C GLY A 484 -13.21 4.00 26.88
N ASN A 485 -13.57 5.06 27.61
CA ASN A 485 -14.95 5.46 27.92
C ASN A 485 -15.52 6.52 26.98
N ASP A 486 -14.69 7.05 26.08
CA ASP A 486 -15.07 8.02 25.04
C ASP A 486 -14.22 7.71 23.80
N LEU A 487 -14.78 6.85 22.95
CA LEU A 487 -14.15 6.35 21.74
C LEU A 487 -14.12 7.38 20.60
N LYS A 488 -14.41 8.66 20.89
CA LYS A 488 -14.30 9.75 19.93
C LYS A 488 -12.83 9.96 19.53
N PRO A 489 -12.52 10.02 18.23
CA PRO A 489 -11.16 10.25 17.75
C PRO A 489 -10.73 11.70 17.99
N ASN A 490 -9.56 11.87 18.62
CA ASN A 490 -8.88 13.15 18.76
C ASN A 490 -7.60 13.15 17.91
N PHE A 491 -7.55 14.02 16.91
CA PHE A 491 -6.46 14.11 15.94
C PHE A 491 -5.36 15.05 16.42
N LYS A 492 -4.11 14.62 16.29
CA LYS A 492 -2.95 15.48 16.53
C LYS A 492 -2.05 15.43 15.31
N SER A 493 -2.03 16.53 14.55
CA SER A 493 -1.10 16.72 13.45
C SER A 493 0.27 17.24 13.94
N PHE A 494 1.33 16.90 13.21
CA PHE A 494 2.71 17.29 13.46
C PHE A 494 3.48 17.46 12.15
N GLU A 495 4.51 18.31 12.18
CA GLU A 495 5.39 18.57 11.04
C GLU A 495 6.58 17.61 11.02
N ALA A 496 7.26 17.55 9.88
CA ALA A 496 8.48 16.76 9.72
C ALA A 496 9.63 17.36 10.50
N VAL A 497 10.52 16.51 11.01
CA VAL A 497 11.75 16.95 11.67
C VAL A 497 12.98 16.72 10.78
N PRO A 498 14.08 17.47 11.00
CA PRO A 498 15.32 17.24 10.27
C PRO A 498 15.84 15.80 10.46
N HIS A 499 16.38 15.23 9.39
CA HIS A 499 17.08 13.94 9.39
C HIS A 499 18.41 14.05 8.61
N PRO A 500 19.34 13.08 8.76
CA PRO A 500 20.57 13.04 7.98
C PRO A 500 20.31 13.01 6.47
N ASP A 501 21.29 13.49 5.70
CA ASP A 501 21.23 13.59 4.23
C ASP A 501 21.37 12.20 3.56
N VAL A 502 20.32 11.39 3.70
CA VAL A 502 20.12 10.14 2.99
C VAL A 502 18.79 10.24 2.26
N LYS A 503 18.85 10.41 0.94
CA LYS A 503 17.65 10.60 0.12
C LYS A 503 16.66 9.46 0.27
N PRO A 504 15.35 9.70 0.16
CA PRO A 504 14.35 8.65 0.03
C PRO A 504 14.70 7.72 -1.13
N MET A 505 14.34 6.45 -0.99
CA MET A 505 14.56 5.41 -2.00
C MET A 505 16.04 5.15 -2.33
N ALA A 506 16.98 5.53 -1.45
CA ALA A 506 18.42 5.33 -1.69
C ALA A 506 18.81 3.87 -1.93
N TYR A 507 18.05 2.93 -1.36
CA TYR A 507 18.26 1.49 -1.47
C TYR A 507 17.27 0.78 -2.40
N ALA A 508 16.38 1.54 -3.06
CA ALA A 508 15.37 1.00 -3.94
C ALA A 508 15.95 0.47 -5.25
N ASN A 509 15.16 -0.36 -5.94
CA ASN A 509 15.61 -0.90 -7.22
C ASN A 509 15.76 0.24 -8.24
N SER A 510 16.97 0.34 -8.82
CA SER A 510 17.29 1.30 -9.88
C SER A 510 16.28 1.30 -11.03
N LEU A 511 15.58 0.18 -11.26
CA LEU A 511 14.56 0.08 -12.28
C LEU A 511 13.37 1.03 -12.10
N MET A 512 12.98 1.36 -10.86
CA MET A 512 11.92 2.35 -10.64
C MET A 512 12.31 3.73 -11.16
N SER A 513 13.61 4.08 -11.09
CA SER A 513 14.12 5.30 -11.72
C SER A 513 14.07 5.26 -13.25
N LEU A 514 14.06 4.06 -13.86
CA LEU A 514 13.94 3.85 -15.31
C LEU A 514 12.49 3.85 -15.82
N LEU A 515 11.52 3.57 -14.94
CA LEU A 515 10.09 3.55 -15.26
C LEU A 515 9.43 4.94 -15.22
N ALA A 516 10.13 5.92 -14.62
CA ALA A 516 9.69 7.29 -14.46
C ALA A 516 9.76 8.10 -15.77
#